data_AF-A0A6A3L665-F1
#
_entry.id   AF-A0A6A3L665-F1
#
_cell.length_a   1.000
_cell.length_b   1.000
_cell.length_c   1.000
_cell.angle_alpha   90.00
_cell.angle_beta   90.00
_cell.angle_gamma   90.00
#
_symmetry.space_group_name_H-M   'P 1'
#
loop_
_entity.id
_entity.type
_entity.pdbx_description
1 polymer ?
#
loop_
_entity_poly.entity_id
_entity_poly.type
_entity_poly.pdbx_seq_one_letter_code
_entity_poly.pdbx_strand_id
1 'polypeptide(L)'
;MIVATTSTFIADSEDIDYSVVQLPDCVDLSAYGYLQLRESGPVVNESIYVSQHPDGNAKRIVSTADGGSDSTILSVGEDGSCGTDQVGHDADTQGGSSGSPLLSTRRKPESAPFEVPQDNTTTQAMELDRQREALQQQQQDTEREAPATAVISVRLNGLWMPLEIDILSLRRALRRALRLPDHDIFSRGIYHEFTPAQPTNASMDDEDHAEEMSTD
;
A
#
# COMPACT_ATOMS: atom_id res chain seq x y z
N MET A 1 1.79 17.57 7.60
CA MET A 1 1.94 18.16 8.95
C MET A 1 2.41 17.06 9.89
N ILE A 2 3.52 17.26 10.61
CA ILE A 2 4.04 16.28 11.58
C ILE A 2 3.48 16.65 12.94
N VAL A 3 2.82 15.69 13.61
CA VAL A 3 2.09 15.92 14.88
C VAL A 3 2.81 15.33 16.08
N ALA A 4 3.63 14.30 15.86
CA ALA A 4 4.54 13.73 16.85
C ALA A 4 5.83 13.26 16.15
N THR A 5 6.98 13.43 16.81
CA THR A 5 8.28 12.92 16.34
C THR A 5 8.88 11.88 17.28
N THR A 6 8.16 11.55 18.36
CA THR A 6 8.56 10.56 19.36
C THR A 6 7.34 9.76 19.79
N SER A 7 7.57 8.52 20.22
CA SER A 7 6.59 7.63 20.82
C SER A 7 7.28 6.77 21.88
N THR A 8 6.49 6.26 22.82
CA THR A 8 6.92 5.27 23.80
C THR A 8 6.36 3.92 23.39
N PHE A 9 7.24 2.93 23.24
CA PHE A 9 6.82 1.54 23.06
C PHE A 9 6.23 1.00 24.37
N ILE A 10 5.06 0.37 24.30
CA ILE A 10 4.32 -0.12 25.47
C ILE A 10 4.38 -1.65 25.56
N ALA A 11 4.01 -2.33 24.48
CA ALA A 11 3.94 -3.79 24.43
C ALA A 11 3.88 -4.29 22.98
N ASP A 12 4.28 -5.54 22.77
CA ASP A 12 4.09 -6.31 21.55
C ASP A 12 3.89 -7.80 21.86
N SER A 13 3.47 -8.54 20.83
CA SER A 13 3.50 -9.99 20.83
C SER A 13 3.63 -10.50 19.41
N GLU A 14 4.54 -11.44 19.21
CA GLU A 14 4.71 -12.15 17.95
C GLU A 14 3.58 -13.17 17.74
N ASP A 15 3.11 -13.83 18.80
CA ASP A 15 2.09 -14.90 18.72
C ASP A 15 0.72 -14.40 18.23
N ILE A 16 0.36 -13.16 18.58
CA ILE A 16 -0.92 -12.53 18.22
C ILE A 16 -0.72 -11.20 17.45
N ASP A 17 0.44 -11.06 16.82
CA ASP A 17 0.84 -10.01 15.85
C ASP A 17 0.30 -8.60 16.15
N TYR A 18 0.70 -8.03 17.29
CA TYR A 18 0.35 -6.65 17.64
C TYR A 18 1.51 -5.87 18.27
N SER A 19 1.40 -4.55 18.19
CA SER A 19 2.21 -3.63 18.99
C SER A 19 1.37 -2.45 19.48
N VAL A 20 1.70 -1.95 20.66
CA VAL A 20 1.09 -0.78 21.28
C VAL A 20 2.17 0.27 21.47
N VAL A 21 1.91 1.46 20.93
CA VAL A 21 2.76 2.64 21.10
C VAL A 21 1.93 3.78 21.70
N GLN A 22 2.52 4.51 22.62
CA GLN A 22 1.95 5.69 23.24
C GLN A 22 2.58 6.94 22.64
N LEU A 23 1.77 7.89 22.22
CA LEU A 23 2.23 9.23 21.85
C LEU A 23 2.37 10.09 23.12
N PRO A 24 3.27 11.09 23.13
CA PRO A 24 3.40 11.99 24.27
C PRO A 24 2.09 12.71 24.60
N ASP A 25 1.79 12.88 25.90
CA ASP A 25 0.53 13.49 26.37
C ASP A 25 0.33 14.95 25.90
N CYS A 26 1.41 15.63 25.47
CA CYS A 26 1.36 16.99 24.95
C CYS A 26 0.96 17.09 23.47
N VAL A 27 0.76 15.96 22.78
CA VAL A 27 0.35 15.92 21.38
C VAL A 27 -1.16 16.19 21.28
N ASP A 28 -1.54 17.23 20.53
CA ASP A 28 -2.94 17.52 20.24
C ASP A 28 -3.44 16.63 19.09
N LEU A 29 -4.34 15.70 19.43
CA LEU A 29 -4.97 14.77 18.49
C LEU A 29 -6.42 15.16 18.14
N SER A 30 -6.91 16.32 18.61
CA SER A 30 -8.31 16.73 18.46
C SER A 30 -8.81 16.77 17.01
N ALA A 31 -7.91 16.99 16.05
CA ALA A 31 -8.21 17.00 14.62
C ALA A 31 -8.44 15.60 14.00
N TYR A 32 -7.97 14.51 14.63
CA TYR A 32 -7.91 13.18 14.01
C TYR A 32 -9.04 12.23 14.44
N GLY A 33 -9.73 12.53 15.54
CA GLY A 33 -10.71 11.61 16.12
C GLY A 33 -10.06 10.29 16.58
N TYR A 34 -10.88 9.27 16.81
CA TYR A 34 -10.41 7.92 17.16
C TYR A 34 -11.41 6.86 16.72
N LEU A 35 -10.91 5.64 16.50
CA LEU A 35 -11.72 4.46 16.24
C LEU A 35 -11.99 3.73 17.56
N GLN A 36 -13.17 3.12 17.67
CA GLN A 36 -13.54 2.31 18.83
C GLN A 36 -13.62 0.84 18.43
N LEU A 37 -12.80 0.03 19.09
CA LEU A 37 -13.00 -1.41 19.16
C LEU A 37 -14.37 -1.70 19.78
N ARG A 38 -15.05 -2.72 19.27
CA ARG A 38 -16.31 -3.21 19.84
C ARG A 38 -16.05 -4.53 20.53
N GLU A 39 -16.68 -4.72 21.68
CA GLU A 39 -16.52 -5.94 22.49
C GLU A 39 -17.07 -7.19 21.80
N SER A 40 -18.08 -7.04 20.93
CA SER A 40 -18.70 -8.16 20.24
C SER A 40 -17.80 -8.89 19.22
N GLY A 41 -16.64 -8.32 18.87
CA GLY A 41 -15.79 -8.86 17.80
C GLY A 41 -16.42 -8.79 16.40
N PRO A 42 -15.73 -9.30 15.37
CA PRO A 42 -16.29 -9.51 14.02
C PRO A 42 -17.32 -10.65 13.99
N VAL A 43 -18.25 -10.59 13.04
CA VAL A 43 -19.23 -11.64 12.77
C VAL A 43 -19.10 -12.07 11.32
N VAL A 44 -19.20 -13.37 11.05
CA VAL A 44 -19.21 -13.91 9.68
C VAL A 44 -20.32 -13.26 8.83
N ASN A 45 -20.03 -13.01 7.56
CA ASN A 45 -20.86 -12.29 6.58
C ASN A 45 -21.11 -10.81 6.91
N GLU A 46 -20.33 -10.22 7.79
CA GLU A 46 -20.41 -8.78 8.03
C GLU A 46 -19.64 -8.00 6.96
N SER A 47 -20.30 -7.02 6.33
CA SER A 47 -19.65 -6.10 5.39
C SER A 47 -18.63 -5.19 6.08
N ILE A 48 -17.43 -5.10 5.49
CA ILE A 48 -16.28 -4.38 6.01
C ILE A 48 -15.69 -3.42 4.97
N TYR A 49 -14.81 -2.54 5.44
CA TYR A 49 -13.86 -1.83 4.60
C TYR A 49 -12.51 -1.72 5.30
N VAL A 50 -11.43 -1.58 4.52
CA VAL A 50 -10.05 -1.48 5.03
C VAL A 50 -9.39 -0.24 4.46
N SER A 51 -8.88 0.64 5.32
CA SER A 51 -8.06 1.78 4.89
C SER A 51 -6.59 1.42 5.05
N GLN A 52 -5.90 1.24 3.93
CA GLN A 52 -4.60 0.57 3.89
C GLN A 52 -3.58 1.27 2.98
N HIS A 53 -2.32 0.82 3.06
CA HIS A 53 -1.17 1.28 2.29
C HIS A 53 -0.47 0.10 1.57
N PRO A 54 -1.15 -0.56 0.62
CA PRO A 54 -0.62 -1.75 -0.04
C PRO A 54 0.64 -1.41 -0.85
N ASP A 55 1.68 -2.24 -0.71
CA ASP A 55 3.02 -2.08 -1.27
C ASP A 55 3.69 -0.73 -0.96
N GLY A 56 3.29 -0.09 0.16
CA GLY A 56 3.76 1.26 0.51
C GLY A 56 3.21 2.37 -0.39
N ASN A 57 2.19 2.07 -1.20
CA ASN A 57 1.49 3.05 -2.03
C ASN A 57 0.69 4.05 -1.18
N ALA A 58 0.11 5.07 -1.85
CA ALA A 58 -0.80 5.96 -1.18
C ALA A 58 -2.03 5.20 -0.65
N LYS A 59 -2.80 5.89 0.19
CA LYS A 59 -3.94 5.29 0.88
C LYS A 59 -4.93 4.73 -0.12
N ARG A 60 -5.23 3.43 -0.01
CA ARG A 60 -6.33 2.77 -0.72
C ARG A 60 -7.40 2.35 0.27
N ILE A 61 -8.65 2.35 -0.18
CA ILE A 61 -9.78 1.86 0.58
C ILE A 61 -10.43 0.74 -0.23
N VAL A 62 -10.43 -0.46 0.33
CA VAL A 62 -11.17 -1.60 -0.21
C VAL A 62 -12.46 -1.76 0.58
N SER A 63 -13.57 -1.91 -0.13
CA SER A 63 -14.90 -2.15 0.46
C SER A 63 -15.74 -3.12 -0.37
N THR A 64 -15.21 -3.59 -1.50
CA THR A 64 -15.89 -4.49 -2.42
C THR A 64 -14.93 -5.63 -2.76
N ALA A 65 -15.48 -6.83 -2.88
CA ALA A 65 -14.78 -7.99 -3.42
C ALA A 65 -14.92 -8.04 -4.94
N ASP A 66 -14.19 -8.97 -5.56
CA ASP A 66 -14.30 -9.27 -6.98
C ASP A 66 -15.75 -9.63 -7.36
N GLY A 67 -16.22 -9.07 -8.48
CA GLY A 67 -17.62 -9.18 -8.89
C GLY A 67 -18.55 -8.11 -8.31
N GLY A 68 -18.03 -7.19 -7.47
CA GLY A 68 -18.72 -5.97 -7.06
C GLY A 68 -19.66 -6.11 -5.86
N SER A 69 -19.67 -7.26 -5.18
CA SER A 69 -20.29 -7.39 -3.86
C SER A 69 -19.47 -6.65 -2.80
N ASP A 70 -20.09 -6.33 -1.66
CA ASP A 70 -19.36 -5.82 -0.50
C ASP A 70 -18.27 -6.83 -0.08
N SER A 71 -17.14 -6.31 0.39
CA SER A 71 -16.15 -7.13 1.09
C SER A 71 -16.70 -7.52 2.47
N THR A 72 -16.51 -8.78 2.87
CA THR A 72 -17.08 -9.36 4.08
C THR A 72 -16.09 -10.17 4.92
N ILE A 73 -16.46 -10.41 6.18
CA ILE A 73 -15.82 -11.40 7.04
C ILE A 73 -16.24 -12.81 6.59
N LEU A 74 -15.26 -13.66 6.26
CA LEU A 74 -15.47 -15.04 5.83
C LEU A 74 -15.44 -16.03 6.99
N SER A 75 -14.59 -15.79 8.00
CA SER A 75 -14.41 -16.68 9.15
C SER A 75 -13.97 -15.91 10.40
N VAL A 76 -14.21 -16.49 11.58
CA VAL A 76 -13.80 -15.95 12.88
C VAL A 76 -13.40 -17.10 13.79
N GLY A 77 -12.22 -17.02 14.40
CA GLY A 77 -11.72 -18.02 15.35
C GLY A 77 -11.03 -19.23 14.68
N GLU A 78 -10.59 -19.08 13.43
CA GLU A 78 -9.89 -20.14 12.71
C GLU A 78 -8.37 -20.00 12.89
N ASP A 79 -7.67 -21.12 13.07
CA ASP A 79 -6.21 -21.13 13.12
C ASP A 79 -5.61 -21.12 11.71
N GLY A 80 -4.53 -20.38 11.50
CA GLY A 80 -3.90 -20.23 10.19
C GLY A 80 -2.39 -20.03 10.27
N SER A 81 -1.76 -19.77 9.11
CA SER A 81 -0.31 -19.54 9.02
C SER A 81 0.15 -18.32 9.82
N CYS A 82 -0.73 -17.34 10.01
CA CYS A 82 -0.47 -16.09 10.74
C CYS A 82 -0.80 -16.12 12.26
N GLY A 83 -1.05 -17.30 12.86
CA GLY A 83 -1.42 -17.43 14.29
C GLY A 83 -2.76 -18.13 14.55
N THR A 84 -3.23 -18.10 15.78
CA THR A 84 -4.49 -18.71 16.22
C THR A 84 -5.64 -17.70 16.29
N ASP A 85 -6.90 -18.18 16.31
CA ASP A 85 -8.10 -17.34 16.47
C ASP A 85 -8.24 -16.20 15.44
N GLN A 86 -7.91 -16.47 14.17
CA GLN A 86 -7.88 -15.46 13.11
C GLN A 86 -9.26 -15.05 12.60
N VAL A 87 -9.27 -13.94 11.88
CA VAL A 87 -10.42 -13.39 11.19
C VAL A 87 -10.14 -13.40 9.68
N GLY A 88 -10.80 -14.28 8.94
CA GLY A 88 -10.69 -14.34 7.48
C GLY A 88 -11.59 -13.30 6.81
N HIS A 89 -11.12 -12.69 5.72
CA HIS A 89 -11.87 -11.73 4.91
C HIS A 89 -11.53 -11.84 3.42
N ASP A 90 -12.41 -11.32 2.56
CA ASP A 90 -12.25 -11.26 1.10
C ASP A 90 -11.70 -9.90 0.60
N ALA A 91 -11.32 -8.99 1.51
CA ALA A 91 -10.74 -7.72 1.13
C ALA A 91 -9.34 -7.90 0.55
N ASP A 92 -9.08 -7.34 -0.64
CA ASP A 92 -7.75 -7.34 -1.25
C ASP A 92 -6.72 -6.65 -0.36
N THR A 93 -5.66 -7.37 -0.03
CA THR A 93 -4.53 -6.85 0.74
C THR A 93 -3.22 -7.30 0.12
N GLN A 94 -2.16 -6.51 0.31
CA GLN A 94 -0.80 -6.85 -0.13
C GLN A 94 0.21 -6.54 0.99
N GLY A 95 1.49 -6.91 0.80
CA GLY A 95 2.56 -6.47 1.71
C GLY A 95 2.49 -4.95 1.95
N GLY A 96 2.72 -4.49 3.18
CA GLY A 96 2.52 -3.07 3.56
C GLY A 96 1.10 -2.72 4.03
N SER A 97 0.12 -3.62 3.84
CA SER A 97 -1.23 -3.48 4.41
C SER A 97 -1.28 -3.85 5.90
N SER A 98 -0.25 -4.53 6.42
CA SER A 98 -0.12 -4.92 7.83
C SER A 98 -0.36 -3.74 8.78
N GLY A 99 -1.21 -3.93 9.80
CA GLY A 99 -1.61 -2.88 10.74
C GLY A 99 -2.77 -1.99 10.27
N SER A 100 -3.30 -2.19 9.06
CA SER A 100 -4.51 -1.51 8.60
C SER A 100 -5.74 -2.05 9.35
N PRO A 101 -6.68 -1.18 9.78
CA PRO A 101 -7.84 -1.64 10.54
C PRO A 101 -8.92 -2.25 9.63
N LEU A 102 -9.52 -3.36 10.07
CA LEU A 102 -10.79 -3.86 9.53
C LEU A 102 -11.95 -3.11 10.17
N LEU A 103 -12.76 -2.43 9.37
CA LEU A 103 -13.82 -1.56 9.86
C LEU A 103 -15.19 -2.05 9.38
N SER A 104 -16.10 -2.23 10.33
CA SER A 104 -17.50 -2.54 10.03
C SER A 104 -18.18 -1.39 9.29
N THR A 105 -18.88 -1.72 8.20
CA THR A 105 -19.73 -0.77 7.48
C THR A 105 -21.04 -0.45 8.22
N ARG A 106 -21.44 -1.28 9.21
CA ARG A 106 -22.70 -1.11 9.97
C ARG A 106 -22.71 0.14 10.87
N ARG A 107 -21.56 0.74 11.14
CA ARG A 107 -21.45 2.05 11.83
C ARG A 107 -21.45 3.24 10.88
N LYS A 108 -21.85 3.04 9.63
CA LYS A 108 -22.22 4.10 8.70
C LYS A 108 -23.73 4.37 8.87
N PRO A 109 -24.21 5.62 8.97
CA PRO A 109 -25.63 5.87 8.75
C PRO A 109 -25.98 5.26 7.38
N GLU A 110 -26.99 4.39 7.36
CA GLU A 110 -27.33 3.34 6.37
C GLU A 110 -27.60 3.83 4.92
N SER A 111 -27.24 5.07 4.59
CA SER A 111 -27.50 5.68 3.28
C SER A 111 -26.46 6.70 2.82
N ALA A 112 -25.34 6.88 3.53
CA ALA A 112 -24.24 7.70 3.01
C ALA A 112 -23.38 6.84 2.06
N PRO A 113 -23.39 7.07 0.74
CA PRO A 113 -22.37 6.49 -0.14
C PRO A 113 -20.97 6.87 0.38
N PHE A 114 -19.98 6.00 0.17
CA PHE A 114 -18.60 6.39 0.43
C PHE A 114 -18.24 7.40 -0.67
N GLU A 115 -18.30 8.68 -0.32
CA GLU A 115 -18.02 9.74 -1.27
C GLU A 115 -16.55 10.09 -1.16
N VAL A 116 -15.79 9.70 -2.19
CA VAL A 116 -14.41 10.17 -2.36
C VAL A 116 -14.50 11.70 -2.47
N PRO A 117 -13.89 12.47 -1.55
CA PRO A 117 -13.92 13.91 -1.64
C PRO A 117 -13.41 14.36 -3.02
N GLN A 118 -14.17 15.18 -3.72
CA GLN A 118 -13.80 15.70 -5.05
C GLN A 118 -12.86 16.91 -4.95
N ASP A 119 -12.19 17.08 -3.81
CA ASP A 119 -11.24 18.17 -3.63
C ASP A 119 -9.96 17.92 -4.43
N ASN A 120 -9.26 19.01 -4.73
CA ASN A 120 -8.04 18.99 -5.54
C ASN A 120 -6.99 18.02 -5.00
N THR A 121 -6.95 17.80 -3.69
CA THR A 121 -5.97 16.96 -3.02
C THR A 121 -6.24 15.47 -3.27
N THR A 122 -7.51 15.06 -3.23
CA THR A 122 -7.89 13.66 -3.48
C THR A 122 -7.76 13.30 -4.95
N THR A 123 -8.18 14.19 -5.87
CA THR A 123 -7.96 13.97 -7.31
C THR A 123 -6.46 13.91 -7.65
N GLN A 124 -5.63 14.74 -7.02
CA GLN A 124 -4.17 14.67 -7.19
C GLN A 124 -3.58 13.37 -6.64
N ALA A 125 -4.06 12.88 -5.50
CA ALA A 125 -3.60 11.62 -4.93
C ALA A 125 -3.91 10.44 -5.85
N MET A 126 -5.13 10.38 -6.40
CA MET A 126 -5.53 9.36 -7.37
C MET A 126 -4.69 9.41 -8.65
N GLU A 127 -4.36 10.61 -9.13
CA GLU A 127 -3.51 10.77 -10.32
C GLU A 127 -2.05 10.38 -10.04
N LEU A 128 -1.51 10.71 -8.86
CA LEU A 128 -0.19 10.27 -8.43
C LEU A 128 -0.10 8.75 -8.35
N ASP A 129 -1.16 8.10 -7.86
CA ASP A 129 -1.24 6.63 -7.84
C ASP A 129 -1.28 6.05 -9.25
N ARG A 130 -2.06 6.62 -10.18
CA ARG A 130 -2.03 6.22 -11.60
C ARG A 130 -0.65 6.39 -12.23
N GLN A 131 0.02 7.51 -11.97
CA GLN A 131 1.36 7.75 -12.48
C GLN A 131 2.37 6.74 -11.91
N ARG A 132 2.23 6.37 -10.63
CA ARG A 132 3.05 5.34 -10.00
C ARG A 132 2.80 3.96 -10.63
N GLU A 133 1.54 3.59 -10.84
CA GLU A 133 1.18 2.33 -11.52
C GLU A 133 1.76 2.27 -12.94
N ALA A 134 1.62 3.35 -13.72
CA ALA A 134 2.19 3.42 -15.06
C ALA A 134 3.73 3.35 -15.06
N LEU A 135 4.39 3.96 -14.07
CA LEU A 135 5.84 3.86 -13.90
C LEU A 135 6.27 2.45 -13.46
N GLN A 136 5.49 1.78 -12.61
CA GLN A 136 5.74 0.40 -12.21
C GLN A 136 5.60 -0.55 -13.41
N GLN A 137 4.55 -0.40 -14.22
CA GLN A 137 4.37 -1.17 -15.45
C GLN A 137 5.51 -0.93 -16.44
N GLN A 138 5.87 0.33 -16.71
CA GLN A 138 7.04 0.64 -17.55
C GLN A 138 8.34 0.06 -16.99
N GLN A 139 8.52 0.08 -15.67
CA GLN A 139 9.69 -0.51 -15.03
C GLN A 139 9.68 -2.04 -15.17
N GLN A 140 8.56 -2.71 -14.97
CA GLN A 140 8.42 -4.15 -15.15
C GLN A 140 8.66 -4.56 -16.62
N ASP A 141 8.12 -3.81 -17.57
CA ASP A 141 8.36 -4.03 -19.01
C ASP A 141 9.84 -3.81 -19.36
N THR A 142 10.43 -2.73 -18.85
CA THR A 142 11.86 -2.46 -19.04
C THR A 142 12.72 -3.53 -18.35
N GLU A 143 12.29 -4.08 -17.20
CA GLU A 143 12.98 -5.17 -16.49
C GLU A 143 12.84 -6.50 -17.23
N ARG A 144 11.71 -6.76 -17.90
CA ARG A 144 11.54 -7.90 -18.82
C ARG A 144 12.42 -7.78 -20.07
N GLU A 145 12.66 -6.55 -20.55
CA GLU A 145 13.47 -6.28 -21.76
C GLU A 145 14.95 -5.98 -21.48
N ALA A 146 15.35 -5.71 -20.23
CA ALA A 146 16.73 -5.33 -19.89
C ALA A 146 17.70 -6.52 -19.97
N PRO A 147 18.92 -6.34 -20.52
CA PRO A 147 19.94 -7.37 -20.47
C PRO A 147 20.31 -7.68 -19.01
N ALA A 148 20.45 -8.96 -18.67
CA ALA A 148 20.71 -9.43 -17.31
C ALA A 148 22.00 -8.86 -16.68
N THR A 149 22.97 -8.41 -17.49
CA THR A 149 24.26 -7.90 -17.02
C THR A 149 24.70 -6.64 -17.76
N ALA A 150 25.33 -5.71 -17.03
CA ALA A 150 26.06 -4.57 -17.59
C ALA A 150 27.52 -4.58 -17.14
N VAL A 151 28.43 -4.20 -18.04
CA VAL A 151 29.85 -4.01 -17.71
C VAL A 151 30.06 -2.56 -17.28
N ILE A 152 30.45 -2.35 -16.03
CA ILE A 152 30.91 -1.03 -15.56
C ILE A 152 32.42 -1.02 -15.42
N SER A 153 33.08 0.11 -15.70
CA SER A 153 34.51 0.26 -15.49
C SER A 153 34.78 0.93 -14.15
N VAL A 154 35.51 0.25 -13.25
CA VAL A 154 35.88 0.76 -11.92
C VAL A 154 37.38 1.00 -11.89
N ARG A 155 37.80 2.15 -11.33
CA ARG A 155 39.21 2.49 -11.20
C ARG A 155 39.75 2.03 -9.85
N LEU A 156 40.65 1.05 -9.85
CA LEU A 156 41.30 0.52 -8.65
C LEU A 156 42.82 0.63 -8.81
N ASN A 157 43.48 1.25 -7.83
CA ASN A 157 44.94 1.50 -7.84
C ASN A 157 45.45 2.19 -9.12
N GLY A 158 44.62 3.07 -9.70
CA GLY A 158 44.95 3.84 -10.90
C GLY A 158 44.65 3.13 -12.22
N LEU A 159 44.35 1.83 -12.21
CA LEU A 159 44.00 1.02 -13.38
C LEU A 159 42.48 0.93 -13.54
N TRP A 160 41.99 0.98 -14.78
CA TRP A 160 40.58 0.74 -15.09
C TRP A 160 40.33 -0.76 -15.23
N MET A 161 39.40 -1.30 -14.46
CA MET A 161 38.97 -2.71 -14.54
C MET A 161 37.48 -2.79 -14.90
N PRO A 162 37.12 -3.54 -15.95
CA PRO A 162 35.72 -3.84 -16.24
C PRO A 162 35.18 -4.85 -15.21
N LEU A 163 33.98 -4.60 -14.70
CA LEU A 163 33.25 -5.46 -13.78
C LEU A 163 31.85 -5.69 -14.36
N GLU A 164 31.50 -6.97 -14.54
CA GLU A 164 30.13 -7.38 -14.87
C GLU A 164 29.26 -7.33 -13.62
N ILE A 165 28.14 -6.63 -13.71
CA ILE A 165 27.19 -6.49 -12.61
C ILE A 165 25.79 -6.79 -13.11
N ASP A 166 25.04 -7.50 -12.28
CA ASP A 166 23.60 -7.67 -12.41
C ASP A 166 22.88 -6.32 -12.25
N ILE A 167 22.18 -5.89 -13.30
CA ILE A 167 21.60 -4.55 -13.38
C ILE A 167 20.47 -4.37 -12.35
N LEU A 168 19.71 -5.43 -12.08
CA LEU A 168 18.60 -5.42 -11.11
C LEU A 168 19.13 -5.20 -9.69
N SER A 169 20.18 -5.92 -9.31
CA SER A 169 20.86 -5.77 -8.03
C SER A 169 21.46 -4.37 -7.85
N LEU A 170 22.08 -3.81 -8.90
CA LEU A 170 22.65 -2.47 -8.86
C LEU A 170 21.59 -1.38 -8.70
N ARG A 171 20.49 -1.46 -9.46
CA ARG A 171 19.38 -0.49 -9.37
C ARG A 171 18.72 -0.51 -7.99
N ARG A 172 18.44 -1.70 -7.44
CA ARG A 172 17.88 -1.85 -6.09
C ARG A 172 18.81 -1.30 -5.02
N ALA A 173 20.12 -1.58 -5.14
CA ALA A 173 21.12 -1.04 -4.22
C ALA A 173 21.21 0.49 -4.30
N LEU A 174 21.19 1.07 -5.49
CA LEU A 174 21.32 2.53 -5.68
C LEU A 174 20.08 3.28 -5.14
N ARG A 175 18.86 2.80 -5.41
CA ARG A 175 17.64 3.42 -4.87
C ARG A 175 17.60 3.37 -3.34
N ARG A 176 17.94 2.20 -2.75
CA ARG A 176 18.06 2.04 -1.29
C ARG A 176 19.11 2.98 -0.70
N ALA A 177 20.28 3.10 -1.34
CA ALA A 177 21.37 3.95 -0.86
C ALA A 177 21.02 5.45 -0.92
N LEU A 178 20.26 5.87 -1.92
CA LEU A 178 19.93 7.28 -2.14
C LEU A 178 18.59 7.71 -1.52
N ARG A 179 17.84 6.79 -0.87
CA ARG A 179 16.49 7.04 -0.32
C ARG A 179 15.58 7.78 -1.31
N LEU A 180 15.72 7.50 -2.61
CA LEU A 180 14.95 8.17 -3.65
C LEU A 180 13.50 7.66 -3.58
N PRO A 181 12.50 8.56 -3.54
CA PRO A 181 11.11 8.15 -3.70
C PRO A 181 10.90 7.59 -5.12
N ASP A 182 10.06 6.57 -5.27
CA ASP A 182 9.70 6.00 -6.58
C ASP A 182 8.68 6.88 -7.36
N HIS A 183 8.62 8.18 -7.06
CA HIS A 183 7.74 9.15 -7.71
C HIS A 183 8.38 10.55 -7.70
N ASP A 184 8.12 11.33 -8.74
CA ASP A 184 8.82 12.58 -9.03
C ASP A 184 8.13 13.82 -8.41
N ILE A 185 7.87 13.77 -7.09
CA ILE A 185 7.15 14.85 -6.38
C ILE A 185 8.01 16.09 -6.13
N PHE A 186 9.33 15.96 -6.13
CA PHE A 186 10.25 17.06 -5.81
C PHE A 186 10.76 17.83 -7.03
N SER A 187 10.65 17.29 -8.25
CA SER A 187 11.10 18.01 -9.45
C SER A 187 10.04 18.98 -10.00
N ARG A 188 8.75 18.77 -9.68
CA ARG A 188 7.65 19.51 -10.32
C ARG A 188 6.97 20.57 -9.44
N GLY A 189 7.45 20.76 -8.21
CA GLY A 189 6.98 21.81 -7.31
C GLY A 189 5.68 21.47 -6.55
N ILE A 190 5.39 22.25 -5.51
CA ILE A 190 4.14 22.17 -4.75
C ILE A 190 3.04 22.85 -5.57
N TYR A 191 2.16 22.08 -6.19
CA TYR A 191 1.12 22.58 -7.08
C TYR A 191 0.06 23.42 -6.35
N HIS A 192 -0.44 24.48 -6.98
CA HIS A 192 -1.52 25.34 -6.47
C HIS A 192 -2.81 25.23 -7.30
N GLU A 193 -2.74 24.68 -8.51
CA GLU A 193 -3.87 24.34 -9.38
C GLU A 193 -3.48 23.19 -10.31
N PHE A 194 -4.38 22.23 -10.51
CA PHE A 194 -4.14 21.02 -11.33
C PHE A 194 -5.23 20.92 -12.39
N THR A 195 -4.82 20.81 -13.65
CA THR A 195 -5.72 20.56 -14.79
C THR A 195 -5.21 19.31 -15.53
N PRO A 196 -5.94 18.18 -15.49
CA PRO A 196 -5.44 16.93 -16.06
C PRO A 196 -5.43 16.94 -17.58
N ALA A 197 -4.41 16.34 -18.19
CA ALA A 197 -4.43 15.95 -19.60
C ALA A 197 -5.08 14.55 -19.72
N GLN A 198 -5.99 14.36 -20.66
CA GLN A 198 -6.66 13.07 -20.89
C GLN A 198 -5.66 12.00 -21.37
N PRO A 199 -5.65 10.79 -20.78
CA PRO A 199 -4.84 9.68 -21.26
C PRO A 199 -5.37 9.14 -22.60
N THR A 200 -4.47 8.76 -23.50
CA THR A 200 -4.78 8.38 -24.89
C THR A 200 -4.91 6.88 -25.15
N ASN A 201 -4.73 5.99 -24.16
CA ASN A 201 -4.76 4.54 -24.40
C ASN A 201 -5.71 3.80 -23.44
N ALA A 202 -6.34 2.75 -23.98
CA ALA A 202 -7.35 1.92 -23.33
C ALA A 202 -6.72 0.83 -22.42
N SER A 203 -7.49 0.46 -21.41
CA SER A 203 -7.25 -0.57 -20.38
C SER A 203 -6.44 -1.79 -20.84
N MET A 204 -5.48 -2.22 -20.02
CA MET A 204 -4.80 -3.51 -20.14
C MET A 204 -5.35 -4.46 -19.07
N ASP A 205 -5.64 -5.70 -19.46
CA ASP A 205 -6.10 -6.77 -18.57
C ASP A 205 -4.94 -7.33 -17.74
N ASP A 206 -5.29 -7.80 -16.54
CA ASP A 206 -4.40 -8.30 -15.50
C ASP A 206 -4.06 -9.79 -15.72
N GLU A 207 -2.77 -10.11 -15.95
CA GLU A 207 -2.28 -11.45 -16.30
C GLU A 207 -1.52 -12.16 -15.17
N ASP A 208 -1.33 -11.54 -13.99
CA ASP A 208 -0.60 -12.18 -12.87
C ASP A 208 -1.51 -12.83 -11.81
N HIS A 209 -2.83 -12.68 -11.94
CA HIS A 209 -3.86 -13.50 -11.28
C HIS A 209 -4.29 -14.76 -12.08
N ALA A 210 -3.47 -15.21 -13.05
CA ALA A 210 -3.80 -16.36 -13.89
C ALA A 210 -3.57 -17.73 -13.22
N GLU A 211 -2.90 -17.80 -12.07
CA GLU A 211 -2.55 -19.05 -11.39
C GLU A 211 -3.46 -19.38 -10.18
N GLU A 212 -4.78 -19.21 -10.29
CA GLU A 212 -5.76 -19.96 -9.48
C GLU A 212 -6.84 -20.63 -10.35
N MET A 213 -6.44 -21.13 -11.53
CA MET A 213 -7.27 -22.04 -12.34
C MET A 213 -6.50 -23.31 -12.71
N SER A 214 -6.07 -24.10 -11.72
CA SER A 214 -5.77 -25.52 -11.94
C SER A 214 -5.70 -26.31 -10.64
N THR A 215 -6.86 -26.70 -10.11
CA THR A 215 -7.08 -28.04 -9.55
C THR A 215 -8.58 -28.30 -9.51
N ASP A 216 -9.09 -28.93 -10.57
CA ASP A 216 -10.23 -29.85 -10.51
C ASP A 216 -9.68 -31.26 -10.26
#